data_AF-A0A5J5JUF1-F1
#
_entry.id   AF-A0A5J5JUF1-F1
#
_cell.length_a   1.000
_cell.length_b   1.000
_cell.length_c   1.000
_cell.angle_alpha   90.00
_cell.angle_beta   90.00
_cell.angle_gamma   90.00
#
_symmetry.space_group_name_H-M   'P 1'
#
loop_
_entity.id
_entity.type
_entity.pdbx_description
1 polymer ?
#
loop_
_entity_poly.entity_id
_entity_poly.type
_entity_poly.pdbx_seq_one_letter_code
_entity_poly.pdbx_strand_id
1 'polypeptide(L)'
;MERWETAEKRAAEADGTPPAPRGARRRGWWLNAVGVALLGVMVAAQIATGLRPDDLRLTTVVVVLIAASALAFASAATTPARAAGAFGAAVAAGYAAEWIGTRTGLPFGDYHYTDVLWPRPGGVPLIVALAWGGMGLAAHAVATRAVPGRAVPAHAVATRAVPGRAVPAHAVATRAAAGRAAAGRAAAARAVPYGVAGRVCLGAVALTAWDLFLDPQMLRLGLWVWAEPGPYRGVPLGNFAGWLLVSLLVMTLIERIAHHPAPAAPGTAARAGATGLVALYTVMAVMETVGFAVVFRPPDLLVAAAGGAAMGMCALLAWRGTWRK
;
A
#
# COMPACT_ATOMS: atom_id res chain seq x y z
N MET A 1 16.64 -2.98 31.26
CA MET A 1 16.72 -1.98 30.17
C MET A 1 18.07 -2.03 29.44
N GLU A 2 19.20 -2.09 30.15
CA GLU A 2 20.56 -2.10 29.54
C GLU A 2 20.82 -3.25 28.53
N ARG A 3 20.24 -4.44 28.76
CA ARG A 3 20.44 -5.63 27.91
C ARG A 3 19.85 -5.49 26.50
N TRP A 4 18.83 -4.64 26.33
CA TRP A 4 18.17 -4.40 25.04
C TRP A 4 18.91 -3.35 24.22
N GLU A 5 19.42 -2.31 24.87
CA GLU A 5 20.25 -1.28 24.22
C GLU A 5 21.56 -1.86 23.66
N THR A 6 22.13 -2.86 24.32
CA THR A 6 23.37 -3.54 23.85
C THR A 6 23.14 -4.43 22.63
N ALA A 7 21.99 -5.11 22.54
CA ALA A 7 21.68 -5.96 21.39
C ALA A 7 21.42 -5.14 20.11
N GLU A 8 20.69 -4.02 20.23
CA GLU A 8 20.46 -3.11 19.10
C GLU A 8 21.72 -2.37 18.67
N LYS A 9 22.59 -1.97 19.62
CA LYS A 9 23.89 -1.37 19.29
C LYS A 9 24.75 -2.32 18.46
N ARG A 10 24.84 -3.58 18.88
CA ARG A 10 25.62 -4.62 18.16
C ARG A 10 25.06 -4.91 16.77
N ALA A 11 23.74 -4.89 16.61
CA ALA A 11 23.10 -5.06 15.29
C ALA A 11 23.31 -3.84 14.38
N ALA A 12 23.30 -2.62 14.93
CA ALA A 12 23.57 -1.39 14.16
C ALA A 12 25.05 -1.25 13.78
N GLU A 13 25.97 -1.68 14.65
CA GLU A 13 27.41 -1.73 14.38
C GLU A 13 27.75 -2.78 13.30
N ALA A 14 27.02 -3.90 13.25
CA ALA A 14 27.21 -4.94 12.23
C ALA A 14 26.75 -4.52 10.81
N ASP A 15 25.79 -3.60 10.71
CA ASP A 15 25.19 -3.17 9.43
C ASP A 15 25.67 -1.78 8.96
N GLY A 16 26.67 -1.20 9.65
CA GLY A 16 27.32 0.07 9.29
C GLY A 16 26.41 1.30 9.22
N THR A 17 25.15 1.19 9.66
CA THR A 17 24.12 2.21 9.47
C THR A 17 23.78 2.82 10.82
N PRO A 18 23.96 4.14 11.03
CA PRO A 18 23.67 4.75 12.32
C PRO A 18 22.17 4.60 12.65
N PRO A 19 21.83 4.24 13.90
CA PRO A 19 20.44 4.07 14.29
C PRO A 19 19.69 5.40 14.16
N ALA A 20 18.46 5.35 13.62
CA ALA A 20 17.62 6.53 13.48
C ALA A 20 17.50 7.29 14.82
N PRO A 21 17.48 8.64 14.81
CA PRO A 21 17.42 9.43 16.03
C PRO A 21 16.21 9.05 16.88
N ARG A 22 16.36 9.03 18.21
CA ARG A 22 15.34 8.55 19.18
C ARG A 22 13.95 9.14 18.94
N GLY A 23 13.88 10.42 18.53
CA GLY A 23 12.61 11.09 18.19
C GLY A 23 11.88 10.47 16.99
N ALA A 24 12.60 10.03 15.95
CA ALA A 24 12.01 9.37 14.79
C ALA A 24 11.46 7.98 15.14
N ARG A 25 12.18 7.22 15.99
CA ARG A 25 11.70 5.93 16.52
C ARG A 25 10.41 6.09 17.33
N ARG A 26 10.38 7.04 18.27
CA ARG A 26 9.20 7.34 19.09
C ARG A 26 8.01 7.77 18.24
N ARG A 27 8.21 8.61 17.22
CA ARG A 27 7.16 9.04 16.28
C ARG A 27 6.55 7.85 15.54
N GLY A 28 7.36 6.93 15.04
CA GLY A 28 6.87 5.74 14.33
C GLY A 28 5.92 4.89 15.19
N TRP A 29 6.24 4.68 16.48
CA TRP A 29 5.36 3.95 17.40
C TRP A 29 4.04 4.69 17.68
N TRP A 30 4.09 6.01 17.89
CA TRP A 30 2.88 6.80 18.07
C TRP A 30 1.96 6.76 16.84
N LEU A 31 2.52 6.90 15.64
CA LEU A 31 1.75 6.81 14.40
C LEU A 31 1.09 5.43 14.23
N ASN A 32 1.79 4.35 14.59
CA ASN A 32 1.19 3.01 14.61
C ASN A 32 0.04 2.92 15.62
N ALA A 33 0.23 3.41 16.85
CA ALA A 33 -0.81 3.38 17.88
C ALA A 33 -2.05 4.16 17.46
N VAL A 34 -1.87 5.34 16.86
CA VAL A 34 -2.95 6.14 16.26
C VAL A 34 -3.64 5.37 15.13
N GLY A 35 -2.88 4.78 14.22
CA GLY A 35 -3.44 3.97 13.12
C GLY A 35 -4.29 2.81 13.62
N VAL A 36 -3.85 2.10 14.66
CA VAL A 36 -4.60 1.01 15.31
C VAL A 36 -5.87 1.52 15.98
N ALA A 37 -5.79 2.62 16.73
CA ALA A 37 -6.96 3.22 17.36
C ALA A 37 -8.00 3.64 16.31
N LEU A 38 -7.58 4.34 15.26
CA LEU A 38 -8.45 4.74 14.15
C LEU A 38 -9.06 3.55 13.42
N LEU A 39 -8.30 2.47 13.20
CA LEU A 39 -8.81 1.23 12.63
C LEU A 39 -9.86 0.58 13.53
N GLY A 40 -9.64 0.56 14.85
CA GLY A 40 -10.64 0.04 15.81
C GLY A 40 -11.93 0.85 15.79
N VAL A 41 -11.84 2.19 15.74
CA VAL A 41 -13.02 3.07 15.61
C VAL A 41 -13.70 2.88 14.24
N MET A 42 -12.92 2.68 13.17
CA MET A 42 -13.44 2.38 11.84
C MET A 42 -14.29 1.10 11.85
N VAL A 43 -13.78 0.02 12.46
CA VAL A 43 -14.52 -1.25 12.59
C VAL A 43 -15.82 -1.04 13.35
N ALA A 44 -15.80 -0.31 14.47
CA ALA A 44 -17.01 0.00 15.22
C ALA A 44 -18.02 0.82 14.39
N ALA A 45 -17.56 1.80 13.63
CA ALA A 45 -18.40 2.59 12.72
C ALA A 45 -19.00 1.73 11.60
N GLN A 46 -18.23 0.79 11.04
CA GLN A 46 -18.70 -0.11 10.00
C GLN A 46 -19.73 -1.11 10.55
N ILE A 47 -19.56 -1.62 11.76
CA ILE A 47 -20.60 -2.41 12.44
C ILE A 47 -21.88 -1.57 12.62
N ALA A 48 -21.73 -0.30 13.02
CA ALA A 48 -22.86 0.62 13.17
C ALA A 48 -23.60 0.87 11.84
N THR A 49 -22.90 0.95 10.70
CA THR A 49 -23.57 1.04 9.38
C THR A 49 -24.46 -0.16 9.07
N GLY A 50 -24.09 -1.37 9.53
CA GLY A 50 -24.91 -2.57 9.37
C GLY A 50 -26.20 -2.54 10.22
N LEU A 51 -26.15 -1.88 11.38
CA LEU A 51 -27.30 -1.71 12.27
C LEU A 51 -28.21 -0.54 11.87
N ARG A 52 -27.66 0.45 11.15
CA ARG A 52 -28.35 1.66 10.69
C ARG A 52 -28.00 1.94 9.22
N PRO A 53 -28.49 1.10 8.29
CA PRO A 53 -28.10 1.18 6.87
C PRO A 53 -28.51 2.49 6.20
N ASP A 54 -29.55 3.16 6.71
CA ASP A 54 -30.07 4.41 6.13
C ASP A 54 -29.25 5.66 6.55
N ASP A 55 -28.32 5.54 7.51
CA ASP A 55 -27.51 6.67 7.97
C ASP A 55 -26.19 6.79 7.18
N LEU A 56 -26.27 7.48 6.05
CA LEU A 56 -25.14 7.71 5.14
C LEU A 56 -24.00 8.53 5.76
N ARG A 57 -24.23 9.22 6.89
CA ARG A 57 -23.15 9.91 7.61
C ARG A 57 -22.13 8.92 8.14
N LEU A 58 -22.59 7.73 8.57
CA LEU A 58 -21.71 6.67 9.03
C LEU A 58 -20.80 6.16 7.90
N THR A 59 -21.30 6.05 6.67
CA THR A 59 -20.49 5.69 5.50
C THR A 59 -19.38 6.72 5.27
N THR A 60 -19.69 8.01 5.32
CA THR A 60 -18.69 9.10 5.22
C THR A 60 -17.66 9.01 6.34
N VAL A 61 -18.09 8.75 7.58
CA VAL A 61 -17.20 8.58 8.73
C VAL A 61 -16.26 7.39 8.53
N VAL A 62 -16.76 6.25 8.04
CA VAL A 62 -15.94 5.06 7.75
C VAL A 62 -14.86 5.39 6.73
N VAL A 63 -15.19 6.07 5.62
CA VAL A 63 -14.20 6.44 4.60
C VAL A 63 -13.13 7.38 5.17
N VAL A 64 -13.51 8.37 5.97
CA VAL A 64 -12.55 9.27 6.62
C VAL A 64 -11.63 8.50 7.57
N LEU A 65 -12.16 7.53 8.33
CA LEU A 65 -11.36 6.72 9.24
C LEU A 65 -10.43 5.75 8.50
N ILE A 66 -10.85 5.18 7.36
CA ILE A 66 -10.00 4.39 6.46
C ILE A 66 -8.83 5.26 6.00
N ALA A 67 -9.11 6.45 5.45
CA ALA A 67 -8.09 7.38 4.97
C ALA A 67 -7.10 7.79 6.08
N ALA A 68 -7.61 8.15 7.25
CA ALA A 68 -6.80 8.58 8.38
C ALA A 68 -5.93 7.44 8.95
N SER A 69 -6.50 6.23 9.09
CA SER A 69 -5.76 5.04 9.52
C SER A 69 -4.66 4.68 8.53
N ALA A 70 -4.97 4.66 7.23
CA ALA A 70 -4.01 4.40 6.17
C ALA A 70 -2.87 5.42 6.17
N LEU A 71 -3.16 6.72 6.28
CA LEU A 71 -2.15 7.78 6.37
C LEU A 71 -1.25 7.62 7.60
N ALA A 72 -1.81 7.26 8.76
CA ALA A 72 -1.05 7.02 9.98
C ALA A 72 -0.07 5.84 9.81
N PHE A 73 -0.55 4.72 9.28
CA PHE A 73 0.27 3.54 9.04
C PHE A 73 1.32 3.77 7.94
N ALA A 74 0.95 4.41 6.82
CA ALA A 74 1.88 4.75 5.74
C ALA A 74 2.97 5.73 6.20
N SER A 75 2.61 6.69 7.05
CA SER A 75 3.56 7.63 7.65
C SER A 75 4.55 6.93 8.59
N ALA A 76 4.09 5.89 9.30
CA ALA A 76 4.96 5.05 10.12
C ALA A 76 5.86 4.13 9.28
N ALA A 77 5.33 3.60 8.17
CA ALA A 77 6.05 2.71 7.25
C ALA A 77 7.11 3.43 6.42
N THR A 78 6.89 4.71 6.13
CA THR A 78 7.74 5.54 5.27
C THR A 78 8.11 6.86 5.97
N THR A 79 7.70 7.99 5.40
CA THR A 79 7.78 9.32 6.00
C THR A 79 6.43 10.02 5.79
N PRO A 80 6.02 10.94 6.68
CA PRO A 80 4.75 11.65 6.51
C PRO A 80 4.60 12.36 5.16
N ALA A 81 5.68 12.97 4.65
CA ALA A 81 5.65 13.65 3.35
C ALA A 81 5.39 12.68 2.18
N ARG A 82 6.02 11.51 2.18
CA ARG A 82 5.78 10.49 1.15
C ARG A 82 4.41 9.84 1.27
N ALA A 83 3.96 9.56 2.49
CA ALA A 83 2.62 9.05 2.74
C ALA A 83 1.55 10.03 2.25
N ALA A 84 1.68 11.33 2.58
CA ALA A 84 0.78 12.37 2.10
C ALA A 84 0.86 12.55 0.57
N GLY A 85 2.05 12.51 -0.02
CA GLY A 85 2.24 12.60 -1.46
C GLY A 85 1.61 11.43 -2.21
N ALA A 86 1.81 10.20 -1.74
CA ALA A 86 1.23 9.00 -2.34
C ALA A 86 -0.29 8.97 -2.19
N PHE A 87 -0.79 9.32 -1.00
CA PHE A 87 -2.23 9.47 -0.74
C PHE A 87 -2.84 10.52 -1.68
N GLY A 88 -2.26 11.73 -1.72
CA GLY A 88 -2.75 12.82 -2.56
C GLY A 88 -2.72 12.50 -4.05
N ALA A 89 -1.68 11.80 -4.52
CA ALA A 89 -1.60 11.33 -5.90
C ALA A 89 -2.69 10.32 -6.24
N ALA A 90 -3.01 9.39 -5.33
CA ALA A 90 -4.10 8.45 -5.50
C ALA A 90 -5.48 9.13 -5.52
N VAL A 91 -5.73 10.05 -4.58
CA VAL A 91 -6.95 10.87 -4.53
C VAL A 91 -7.12 11.67 -5.82
N ALA A 92 -6.06 12.34 -6.27
CA ALA A 92 -6.11 13.17 -7.48
C ALA A 92 -6.33 12.33 -8.74
N ALA A 93 -5.65 11.18 -8.87
CA ALA A 93 -5.82 10.29 -10.02
C ALA A 93 -7.22 9.68 -10.07
N GLY A 94 -7.75 9.21 -8.93
CA GLY A 94 -9.12 8.69 -8.84
C GLY A 94 -10.16 9.76 -9.15
N TYR A 95 -10.02 10.94 -8.55
CA TYR A 95 -10.93 12.07 -8.82
C TYR A 95 -10.89 12.51 -10.29
N ALA A 96 -9.71 12.58 -10.91
CA ALA A 96 -9.58 12.92 -12.32
C ALA A 96 -10.25 11.87 -13.21
N ALA A 97 -10.07 10.58 -12.90
CA ALA A 97 -10.72 9.51 -13.64
C ALA A 97 -12.24 9.61 -13.56
N GLU A 98 -12.81 9.80 -12.37
CA GLU A 98 -14.25 10.03 -12.15
C GLU A 98 -14.78 11.26 -12.88
N TRP A 99 -14.02 12.34 -12.84
CA TRP A 99 -14.39 13.60 -13.50
C TRP A 99 -14.45 13.45 -15.02
N ILE A 100 -13.54 12.66 -15.60
CA ILE A 100 -13.55 12.27 -17.01
C ILE A 100 -14.71 11.32 -17.29
N GLY A 101 -14.89 10.29 -16.45
CA GLY A 101 -15.91 9.26 -16.59
C GLY A 101 -17.32 9.82 -16.63
N THR A 102 -17.67 10.65 -15.65
CA THR A 102 -18.98 11.32 -15.56
C THR A 102 -19.30 12.27 -16.72
N ARG A 103 -18.30 12.65 -17.54
CA ARG A 103 -18.49 13.53 -18.71
C ARG A 103 -18.45 12.81 -20.05
N THR A 104 -17.73 11.70 -20.13
CA THR A 104 -17.40 11.04 -21.39
C THR A 104 -17.94 9.63 -21.48
N GLY A 105 -18.39 9.04 -20.37
CA GLY A 105 -18.75 7.63 -20.26
C GLY A 105 -17.53 6.68 -20.29
N LEU A 106 -16.33 7.19 -20.55
CA LEU A 106 -15.12 6.37 -20.63
C LEU A 106 -14.28 6.51 -19.35
N PRO A 107 -13.74 5.41 -18.79
CA PRO A 107 -13.89 4.00 -19.18
C PRO A 107 -15.05 3.25 -18.49
N PHE A 108 -15.86 3.93 -17.68
CA PHE A 108 -16.77 3.28 -16.71
C PHE A 108 -18.18 2.96 -17.23
N GLY A 109 -18.50 3.40 -18.44
CA GLY A 109 -19.87 3.48 -18.96
C GLY A 109 -20.55 4.81 -18.59
N ASP A 110 -21.76 5.03 -19.10
CA ASP A 110 -22.54 6.23 -18.76
C ASP A 110 -23.19 6.08 -17.39
N TYR A 111 -22.73 6.87 -16.41
CA TYR A 111 -23.28 6.92 -15.06
C TYR A 111 -23.31 8.35 -14.53
N HIS A 112 -24.14 8.58 -13.52
CA HIS A 112 -24.16 9.86 -12.81
C HIS A 112 -24.31 9.66 -11.31
N TYR A 113 -23.67 10.55 -10.55
CA TYR A 113 -23.85 10.67 -9.10
C TYR A 113 -25.19 11.33 -8.78
N THR A 114 -25.85 10.83 -7.74
CA THR A 114 -27.05 11.47 -7.18
C THR A 114 -26.66 12.64 -6.27
N ASP A 115 -27.64 13.42 -5.82
CA ASP A 115 -27.43 14.57 -4.94
C ASP A 115 -27.12 14.20 -3.48
N VAL A 116 -27.03 12.91 -3.19
CA VAL A 116 -26.90 12.37 -1.84
C VAL A 116 -25.50 12.61 -1.26
N LEU A 117 -24.45 12.43 -2.07
CA LEU A 117 -23.07 12.61 -1.62
C LEU A 117 -22.57 14.03 -1.87
N TRP A 118 -22.34 14.76 -0.78
CA TRP A 118 -21.84 16.14 -0.79
C TRP A 118 -20.59 16.28 0.11
N PRO A 119 -19.59 17.11 -0.24
CA PRO A 119 -19.48 17.99 -1.42
C PRO A 119 -19.04 17.27 -2.70
N ARG A 120 -19.56 17.74 -3.84
CA ARG A 120 -19.27 17.22 -5.19
C ARG A 120 -18.72 18.28 -6.16
N PRO A 121 -17.54 18.88 -5.88
CA PRO A 121 -16.93 19.82 -6.83
C PRO A 121 -16.84 19.17 -8.22
N GLY A 122 -17.14 19.93 -9.27
CA GLY A 122 -17.10 19.41 -10.65
C GLY A 122 -18.02 18.19 -10.92
N GLY A 123 -18.97 17.89 -10.04
CA GLY A 123 -19.92 16.77 -10.17
C GLY A 123 -19.49 15.45 -9.51
N VAL A 124 -18.27 15.38 -8.95
CA VAL A 124 -17.71 14.15 -8.35
C VAL A 124 -17.62 14.29 -6.84
N PRO A 125 -18.19 13.38 -6.04
CA PRO A 125 -18.10 13.45 -4.58
C PRO A 125 -16.66 13.32 -4.08
N LEU A 126 -16.22 14.30 -3.28
CA LEU A 126 -14.86 14.30 -2.73
C LEU A 126 -14.58 13.09 -1.83
N ILE A 127 -15.60 12.59 -1.14
CA ILE A 127 -15.48 11.44 -0.25
C ILE A 127 -15.09 10.17 -1.01
N VAL A 128 -15.58 9.98 -2.23
CA VAL A 128 -15.20 8.84 -3.09
C VAL A 128 -13.71 8.94 -3.42
N ALA A 129 -13.23 10.12 -3.80
CA ALA A 129 -11.81 10.33 -4.07
C ALA A 129 -10.92 10.04 -2.84
N LEU A 130 -11.36 10.37 -1.63
CA LEU A 130 -10.62 10.06 -0.39
C LEU A 130 -10.51 8.54 -0.13
N ALA A 131 -11.53 7.77 -0.50
CA ALA A 131 -11.52 6.32 -0.39
C ALA A 131 -10.38 5.69 -1.21
N TRP A 132 -10.17 6.18 -2.45
CA TRP A 132 -9.06 5.78 -3.32
C TRP A 132 -7.69 5.99 -2.67
N GLY A 133 -7.52 7.09 -1.93
CA GLY A 133 -6.28 7.37 -1.20
C GLY A 133 -5.99 6.32 -0.12
N GLY A 134 -6.99 6.01 0.72
CA GLY A 134 -6.83 5.08 1.83
C GLY A 134 -6.62 3.64 1.36
N MET A 135 -7.52 3.15 0.51
CA MET A 135 -7.45 1.79 -0.01
C MET A 135 -6.30 1.60 -1.00
N GLY A 136 -5.91 2.64 -1.75
CA GLY A 136 -4.73 2.59 -2.61
C GLY A 136 -3.44 2.34 -1.83
N LEU A 137 -3.24 3.01 -0.69
CA LEU A 137 -2.09 2.74 0.19
C LEU A 137 -2.13 1.32 0.77
N ALA A 138 -3.31 0.83 1.14
CA ALA A 138 -3.49 -0.51 1.69
C ALA A 138 -3.18 -1.61 0.65
N ALA A 139 -3.73 -1.47 -0.56
CA ALA A 139 -3.50 -2.36 -1.69
C ALA A 139 -2.02 -2.39 -2.13
N HIS A 140 -1.36 -1.22 -2.13
CA HIS A 140 0.08 -1.13 -2.40
C HIS A 140 0.93 -1.88 -1.37
N ALA A 141 0.56 -1.80 -0.08
CA ALA A 141 1.24 -2.54 0.98
C ALA A 141 1.06 -4.05 0.85
N VAL A 142 -0.16 -4.51 0.51
CA VAL A 142 -0.47 -5.92 0.19
C VAL A 142 0.44 -6.41 -0.93
N ALA A 143 0.51 -5.68 -2.04
CA ALA A 143 1.33 -6.07 -3.18
C ALA A 143 2.84 -6.07 -2.86
N THR A 144 3.31 -5.05 -2.12
CA THR A 144 4.71 -4.95 -1.70
C THR A 144 5.13 -6.12 -0.81
N ARG A 145 4.24 -6.58 0.07
CA ARG A 145 4.49 -7.71 0.96
C ARG A 145 4.41 -9.06 0.22
N ALA A 146 3.48 -9.17 -0.73
CA ALA A 146 3.30 -10.38 -1.52
C ALA A 146 4.41 -10.60 -2.56
N VAL A 147 4.95 -9.54 -3.16
CA VAL A 147 6.02 -9.58 -4.18
C VAL A 147 7.27 -8.88 -3.64
N PRO A 148 8.06 -9.54 -2.76
CA PRO A 148 9.30 -8.97 -2.27
C PRO A 148 10.33 -8.87 -3.40
N GLY A 149 11.04 -7.73 -3.47
CA GLY A 149 12.16 -7.57 -4.39
C GLY A 149 13.25 -8.60 -4.08
N ARG A 150 13.62 -9.44 -5.05
CA ARG A 150 14.81 -10.30 -4.91
C ARG A 150 16.06 -9.42 -4.99
N ALA A 151 16.75 -9.24 -3.87
CA ALA A 151 18.15 -8.85 -3.91
C ALA A 151 18.92 -10.02 -4.50
N VAL A 152 19.45 -9.88 -5.72
CA VAL A 152 20.43 -10.83 -6.23
C VAL A 152 21.68 -10.63 -5.37
N PRO A 153 22.14 -11.63 -4.61
CA PRO A 153 23.39 -11.50 -3.89
C PRO A 153 24.48 -11.21 -4.92
N ALA A 154 25.19 -10.09 -4.75
CA ALA A 154 26.38 -9.84 -5.53
C ALA A 154 27.34 -10.98 -5.21
N HIS A 155 27.50 -11.93 -6.13
CA HIS A 155 28.60 -12.87 -6.04
C HIS A 155 29.87 -12.02 -6.08
N ALA A 156 30.52 -11.89 -4.92
CA ALA A 156 31.85 -11.32 -4.86
C ALA A 156 32.71 -12.20 -5.76
N VAL A 157 33.03 -11.72 -6.96
CA VAL A 157 34.08 -12.28 -7.77
C VAL A 157 35.33 -12.13 -6.92
N ALA A 158 35.74 -13.21 -6.26
CA ALA A 158 37.00 -13.26 -5.54
C ALA A 158 38.09 -12.96 -6.56
N THR A 159 38.60 -11.74 -6.55
CA THR A 159 39.82 -11.40 -7.29
C THR A 159 40.92 -12.22 -6.65
N ARG A 160 41.23 -13.37 -7.25
CA ARG A 160 42.35 -14.21 -6.85
C ARG A 160 43.61 -13.35 -7.01
N ALA A 161 44.20 -12.94 -5.89
CA ALA A 161 45.47 -12.24 -5.91
C ALA A 161 46.50 -13.14 -6.61
N VAL A 162 47.03 -12.67 -7.73
CA VAL A 162 48.15 -13.32 -8.41
C VAL A 162 49.38 -13.13 -7.51
N PRO A 163 50.05 -14.19 -7.05
CA PRO A 163 51.26 -14.04 -6.25
C PRO A 163 52.35 -13.40 -7.12
N GLY A 164 52.71 -12.16 -6.82
CA GLY A 164 53.88 -11.51 -7.41
C GLY A 164 55.15 -12.22 -6.94
N ARG A 165 55.98 -12.66 -7.89
CA ARG A 165 57.30 -13.25 -7.64
C ARG A 165 58.18 -12.17 -7.00
N ALA A 166 58.60 -12.37 -5.74
CA ALA A 166 59.52 -11.48 -5.07
C ALA A 166 60.91 -11.58 -5.71
N VAL A 167 61.43 -10.46 -6.21
CA VAL A 167 62.85 -10.28 -6.55
C VAL A 167 63.48 -9.51 -5.38
N PRO A 168 64.59 -9.97 -4.79
CA PRO A 168 65.22 -9.27 -3.68
C PRO A 168 66.10 -8.14 -4.23
N ALA A 169 65.80 -6.89 -3.87
CA ALA A 169 66.72 -5.78 -4.04
C ALA A 169 66.62 -4.81 -2.85
N HIS A 170 67.78 -4.62 -2.23
CA HIS A 170 68.22 -3.71 -1.18
C HIS A 170 67.21 -2.74 -0.53
N ALA A 171 67.17 -2.81 0.80
CA ALA A 171 66.48 -1.89 1.68
C ALA A 171 67.02 -0.46 1.54
N VAL A 172 66.17 0.43 1.05
CA VAL A 172 66.26 1.87 1.28
C VAL A 172 64.96 2.29 1.95
N ALA A 173 65.06 2.83 3.16
CA ALA A 173 63.92 3.32 3.93
C ALA A 173 63.39 4.62 3.30
N THR A 174 62.43 4.51 2.38
CA THR A 174 61.63 5.66 1.94
C THR A 174 60.22 5.58 2.52
N ARG A 175 59.84 6.65 3.23
CA ARG A 175 58.49 6.98 3.73
C ARG A 175 57.37 6.34 2.91
N ALA A 176 56.48 5.63 3.59
CA ALA A 176 55.25 5.09 3.03
C ALA A 176 54.38 6.22 2.46
N ALA A 177 54.41 6.39 1.13
CA ALA A 177 53.37 7.11 0.43
C ALA A 177 52.10 6.25 0.51
N ALA A 178 51.05 6.78 1.14
CA ALA A 178 49.72 6.19 1.15
C ALA A 178 49.24 6.00 -0.29
N GLY A 179 49.39 4.79 -0.82
CA GLY A 179 48.82 4.40 -2.09
C GLY A 179 47.32 4.58 -2.03
N ARG A 180 46.78 5.49 -2.85
CA ARG A 180 45.35 5.57 -3.13
C ARG A 180 44.92 4.21 -3.66
N ALA A 181 44.29 3.40 -2.80
CA ALA A 181 43.56 2.23 -3.22
C ALA A 181 42.57 2.69 -4.29
N ALA A 182 42.75 2.19 -5.52
CA ALA A 182 41.80 2.38 -6.59
C ALA A 182 40.46 1.82 -6.10
N ALA A 183 39.53 2.71 -5.75
CA ALA A 183 38.16 2.36 -5.45
C ALA A 183 37.59 1.67 -6.69
N GLY A 184 37.58 0.34 -6.68
CA GLY A 184 36.82 -0.45 -7.64
C GLY A 184 35.40 0.07 -7.58
N ARG A 185 34.92 0.64 -8.69
CA ARG A 185 33.51 1.00 -8.84
C ARG A 185 32.73 -0.29 -8.67
N ALA A 186 32.16 -0.50 -7.48
CA ALA A 186 31.12 -1.50 -7.28
C ALA A 186 30.03 -1.13 -8.29
N ALA A 187 29.91 -1.92 -9.36
CA ALA A 187 28.81 -1.80 -10.29
C ALA A 187 27.54 -1.91 -9.46
N ALA A 188 26.82 -0.79 -9.34
CA ALA A 188 25.59 -0.72 -8.57
C ALA A 188 24.68 -1.85 -9.03
N ALA A 189 24.43 -2.82 -8.14
CA ALA A 189 23.52 -3.92 -8.40
C ALA A 189 22.14 -3.32 -8.72
N ARG A 190 21.84 -3.22 -10.01
CA ARG A 190 20.57 -2.68 -10.49
C ARG A 190 19.51 -3.72 -10.15
N ALA A 191 18.77 -3.48 -9.07
CA ALA A 191 17.65 -4.31 -8.66
C ALA A 191 16.78 -4.63 -9.88
N VAL A 192 16.54 -5.91 -10.12
CA VAL A 192 15.89 -6.37 -11.36
C VAL A 192 14.45 -5.84 -11.40
N PRO A 193 13.99 -5.21 -12.50
CA PRO A 193 12.71 -4.49 -12.59
C PRO A 193 11.44 -5.34 -12.43
N TYR A 194 11.55 -6.68 -12.46
CA TYR A 194 10.38 -7.59 -12.37
C TYR A 194 9.60 -7.46 -11.05
N GLY A 195 10.24 -7.07 -9.94
CA GLY A 195 9.54 -6.85 -8.66
C GLY A 195 8.60 -5.65 -8.67
N VAL A 196 8.98 -4.57 -9.38
CA VAL A 196 8.17 -3.35 -9.45
C VAL A 196 6.91 -3.59 -10.27
N ALA A 197 7.06 -4.14 -11.48
CA ALA A 197 5.92 -4.45 -12.35
C ALA A 197 4.93 -5.42 -11.68
N GLY A 198 5.44 -6.48 -11.02
CA GLY A 198 4.60 -7.42 -10.27
C GLY A 198 3.84 -6.75 -9.12
N ARG A 199 4.46 -5.83 -8.38
CA ARG A 199 3.80 -5.06 -7.31
C ARG A 199 2.73 -4.12 -7.86
N VAL A 200 3.01 -3.41 -8.95
CA VAL A 200 2.04 -2.51 -9.59
C VAL A 200 0.82 -3.31 -10.08
N CYS A 201 1.04 -4.43 -10.77
CA CYS A 201 -0.06 -5.26 -11.27
C CYS A 201 -0.88 -5.88 -10.13
N LEU A 202 -0.22 -6.47 -9.13
CA LEU A 202 -0.93 -7.07 -7.99
C LEU A 202 -1.64 -6.01 -7.14
N GLY A 203 -1.04 -4.84 -6.95
CA GLY A 203 -1.66 -3.74 -6.22
C GLY A 203 -2.88 -3.20 -6.96
N ALA A 204 -2.84 -3.18 -8.30
CA ALA A 204 -3.97 -2.73 -9.10
C ALA A 204 -5.12 -3.72 -9.00
N VAL A 205 -4.83 -5.02 -9.11
CA VAL A 205 -5.82 -6.09 -8.87
C VAL A 205 -6.39 -6.01 -7.46
N ALA A 206 -5.55 -5.80 -6.44
CA ALA A 206 -6.02 -5.70 -5.06
C ALA A 206 -6.92 -4.48 -4.82
N LEU A 207 -6.61 -3.34 -5.44
CA LEU A 207 -7.44 -2.15 -5.32
C LEU A 207 -8.78 -2.32 -6.06
N THR A 208 -8.76 -2.77 -7.32
CA THR A 208 -9.99 -3.02 -8.11
C THR A 208 -10.84 -4.16 -7.54
N ALA A 209 -10.24 -5.12 -6.83
CA ALA A 209 -11.00 -6.17 -6.16
C ALA A 209 -12.01 -5.62 -5.12
N TRP A 210 -11.76 -4.43 -4.59
CA TRP A 210 -12.67 -3.76 -3.67
C TRP A 210 -13.97 -3.31 -4.35
N ASP A 211 -13.92 -2.97 -5.64
CA ASP A 211 -15.08 -2.52 -6.42
C ASP A 211 -16.16 -3.61 -6.53
N LEU A 212 -15.76 -4.89 -6.40
CA LEU A 212 -16.69 -6.02 -6.35
C LEU A 212 -17.64 -5.94 -5.14
N PHE A 213 -17.26 -5.21 -4.08
CA PHE A 213 -18.10 -4.87 -2.93
C PHE A 213 -18.67 -3.46 -3.03
N LEU A 214 -17.79 -2.48 -3.32
CA LEU A 214 -18.13 -1.07 -3.31
C LEU A 214 -19.28 -0.78 -4.28
N ASP A 215 -19.16 -1.14 -5.56
CA ASP A 215 -20.16 -0.73 -6.55
C ASP A 215 -21.57 -1.29 -6.28
N PRO A 216 -21.74 -2.61 -5.98
CA PRO A 216 -23.05 -3.12 -5.57
C PRO A 216 -23.60 -2.43 -4.30
N GLN A 217 -22.74 -2.10 -3.34
CA GLN A 217 -23.18 -1.40 -2.13
C GLN A 217 -23.68 0.01 -2.47
N MET A 218 -22.98 0.71 -3.35
CA MET A 218 -23.27 2.10 -3.68
C MET A 218 -24.53 2.21 -4.56
N LEU A 219 -24.78 1.23 -5.43
CA LEU A 219 -26.06 1.08 -6.14
C LEU A 219 -27.22 0.83 -5.19
N ARG A 220 -27.06 -0.04 -4.18
CA ARG A 220 -28.10 -0.27 -3.15
C ARG A 220 -28.44 0.98 -2.36
N LEU A 221 -27.45 1.85 -2.14
CA LEU A 221 -27.61 3.11 -1.44
C LEU A 221 -28.05 4.27 -2.37
N GLY A 222 -28.20 4.00 -3.67
CA GLY A 222 -28.62 5.01 -4.65
C GLY A 222 -27.64 6.17 -4.79
N LEU A 223 -26.34 5.93 -4.61
CA LEU A 223 -25.32 6.99 -4.59
C LEU A 223 -24.86 7.38 -6.01
N TRP A 224 -24.90 6.42 -6.93
CA TRP A 224 -24.81 6.65 -8.37
C TRP A 224 -25.61 5.58 -9.09
N VAL A 225 -25.95 5.86 -10.35
CA VAL A 225 -26.66 4.93 -11.22
C VAL A 225 -26.07 4.97 -12.61
N TRP A 226 -26.01 3.80 -13.25
CA TRP A 226 -25.68 3.67 -14.66
C TRP A 226 -26.92 3.85 -15.53
N ALA A 227 -26.76 4.45 -16.71
CA ALA A 227 -27.82 4.58 -17.71
C ALA A 227 -28.29 3.20 -18.20
N GLU A 228 -27.34 2.30 -18.44
CA GLU A 228 -27.59 0.90 -18.77
C GLU A 228 -27.05 0.00 -17.65
N PRO A 229 -27.91 -0.75 -16.94
CA PRO A 229 -27.47 -1.60 -15.84
C PRO A 229 -26.66 -2.79 -16.37
N GLY A 230 -25.51 -3.03 -15.74
CA GLY A 230 -24.65 -4.15 -16.07
C GLY A 230 -25.00 -5.47 -15.37
N PRO A 231 -24.35 -6.58 -15.78
CA PRO A 231 -24.70 -7.92 -15.34
C PRO A 231 -24.32 -8.21 -13.87
N TYR A 232 -23.36 -7.48 -13.30
CA TYR A 232 -22.94 -7.67 -11.91
C TYR A 232 -23.71 -6.72 -10.99
N ARG A 233 -24.95 -7.10 -10.66
CA ARG A 233 -25.84 -6.30 -9.78
C ARG A 233 -26.06 -4.86 -10.25
N GLY A 234 -26.14 -4.66 -11.56
CA GLY A 234 -26.28 -3.33 -12.17
C GLY A 234 -24.95 -2.69 -12.55
N VAL A 235 -23.80 -3.26 -12.19
CA VAL A 235 -22.47 -2.74 -12.53
C VAL A 235 -22.01 -3.31 -13.88
N PRO A 236 -21.69 -2.46 -14.88
CA PRO A 236 -21.12 -2.90 -16.16
C PRO A 236 -19.76 -3.56 -16.01
N LEU A 237 -19.47 -4.60 -16.80
CA LEU A 237 -18.13 -5.24 -16.75
C LEU A 237 -17.01 -4.30 -17.18
N GLY A 238 -17.31 -3.35 -18.07
CA GLY A 238 -16.39 -2.30 -18.50
C GLY A 238 -15.91 -1.41 -17.35
N ASN A 239 -16.74 -1.22 -16.32
CA ASN A 239 -16.38 -0.44 -15.12
C ASN A 239 -15.16 -1.05 -14.40
N PHE A 240 -15.17 -2.37 -14.16
CA PHE A 240 -14.03 -3.05 -13.52
C PHE A 240 -12.76 -2.99 -14.36
N ALA A 241 -12.88 -3.08 -15.69
CA ALA A 241 -11.74 -2.91 -16.59
C ALA A 241 -11.19 -1.47 -16.54
N GLY A 242 -12.08 -0.48 -16.51
CA GLY A 242 -11.73 0.92 -16.31
C GLY A 242 -11.00 1.16 -14.99
N TRP A 243 -11.54 0.64 -13.89
CA TRP A 243 -10.92 0.77 -12.58
C TRP A 243 -9.61 0.01 -12.46
N LEU A 244 -9.43 -1.11 -13.17
CA LEU A 244 -8.13 -1.78 -13.24
C LEU A 244 -7.07 -0.88 -13.92
N LEU A 245 -7.43 -0.18 -15.00
CA LEU A 245 -6.53 0.77 -15.68
C LEU A 245 -6.18 1.96 -14.79
N VAL A 246 -7.17 2.53 -14.10
CA VAL A 246 -6.94 3.62 -13.14
C VAL A 246 -6.10 3.13 -11.96
N SER A 247 -6.36 1.93 -11.47
CA SER A 247 -5.60 1.33 -10.37
C SER A 247 -4.15 1.05 -10.76
N LEU A 248 -3.86 0.69 -12.03
CA LEU A 248 -2.48 0.60 -12.53
C LEU A 248 -1.77 1.95 -12.48
N LEU A 249 -2.45 3.04 -12.85
CA LEU A 249 -1.92 4.39 -12.72
C LEU A 249 -1.68 4.75 -11.25
N VAL A 250 -2.68 4.57 -10.39
CA VAL A 250 -2.60 4.84 -8.94
C VAL A 250 -1.44 4.06 -8.32
N MET A 251 -1.32 2.76 -8.59
CA MET A 251 -0.22 1.96 -8.07
C MET A 251 1.13 2.42 -8.60
N THR A 252 1.22 2.81 -9.87
CA THR A 252 2.46 3.37 -10.43
C THR A 252 2.88 4.65 -9.73
N LEU A 253 1.92 5.53 -9.41
CA LEU A 253 2.17 6.78 -8.68
C LEU A 253 2.59 6.51 -7.23
N ILE A 254 1.85 5.66 -6.51
CA ILE A 254 2.17 5.29 -5.13
C ILE A 254 3.54 4.60 -5.09
N GLU A 255 3.82 3.68 -6.01
CA GLU A 255 5.12 3.02 -6.12
C GLU A 255 6.25 4.04 -6.31
N ARG A 256 6.11 5.01 -7.21
CA ARG A 256 7.15 6.03 -7.45
C ARG A 256 7.37 6.98 -6.27
N ILE A 257 6.33 7.27 -5.48
CA ILE A 257 6.41 8.24 -4.38
C ILE A 257 6.79 7.56 -3.06
N ALA A 258 6.19 6.40 -2.78
CA ALA A 258 6.32 5.68 -1.51
C ALA A 258 7.48 4.67 -1.51
N HIS A 259 7.81 4.02 -2.65
CA HIS A 259 9.00 3.17 -2.72
C HIS A 259 10.26 4.00 -2.90
N HIS A 260 11.15 3.89 -1.92
CA HIS A 260 12.55 4.22 -2.07
C HIS A 260 13.39 2.96 -1.80
N PRO A 261 14.66 2.92 -2.27
CA PRO A 261 15.59 1.90 -1.85
C PRO A 261 15.64 1.91 -0.32
N ALA A 262 15.04 0.90 0.30
CA ALA A 262 15.02 0.79 1.74
C ALA A 262 16.46 0.64 2.24
N PRO A 263 16.81 1.15 3.43
CA PRO A 263 17.97 0.64 4.14
C PRO A 263 17.85 -0.89 4.27
N ALA A 264 18.98 -1.60 4.28
CA ALA A 264 19.06 -3.07 4.21
C ALA A 264 18.10 -3.80 5.18
N ALA A 265 17.79 -3.17 6.33
CA ALA A 265 16.70 -3.57 7.21
C ALA A 265 15.81 -2.37 7.62
N PRO A 266 14.51 -2.33 7.27
CA PRO A 266 13.60 -1.33 7.80
C PRO A 266 13.47 -1.46 9.32
N GLY A 267 13.34 -0.35 10.05
CA GLY A 267 13.13 -0.36 11.50
C GLY A 267 11.82 -1.05 11.91
N THR A 268 11.75 -1.53 13.15
CA THR A 268 10.58 -2.28 13.68
C THR A 268 9.26 -1.52 13.55
N ALA A 269 9.25 -0.21 13.86
CA ALA A 269 8.06 0.63 13.72
C ALA A 269 7.58 0.78 12.27
N ALA A 270 8.51 0.80 11.30
CA ALA A 270 8.15 0.86 9.88
C ALA A 270 7.51 -0.43 9.39
N ARG A 271 8.04 -1.59 9.84
CA ARG A 271 7.43 -2.90 9.56
C ARG A 271 6.04 -3.03 10.19
N ALA A 272 5.85 -2.49 11.39
CA ALA A 272 4.54 -2.43 12.04
C ALA A 272 3.56 -1.59 11.20
N GLY A 273 3.99 -0.43 10.67
CA GLY A 273 3.15 0.41 9.82
C GLY A 273 2.73 -0.30 8.53
N ALA A 274 3.67 -0.94 7.84
CA ALA A 274 3.38 -1.74 6.65
C ALA A 274 2.42 -2.90 6.97
N THR A 275 2.55 -3.51 8.16
CA THR A 275 1.64 -4.56 8.63
C THR A 275 0.25 -3.99 8.95
N GLY A 276 0.16 -2.79 9.49
CA GLY A 276 -1.09 -2.08 9.74
C GLY A 276 -1.89 -1.80 8.45
N LEU A 277 -1.22 -1.41 7.36
CA LEU A 277 -1.86 -1.25 6.04
C LEU A 277 -2.43 -2.57 5.49
N VAL A 278 -1.68 -3.67 5.62
CA VAL A 278 -2.17 -5.00 5.22
C VAL A 278 -3.33 -5.45 6.11
N ALA A 279 -3.26 -5.15 7.41
CA ALA A 279 -4.35 -5.41 8.34
C ALA A 279 -5.61 -4.61 7.99
N LEU A 280 -5.49 -3.32 7.68
CA LEU A 280 -6.61 -2.48 7.20
C LEU A 280 -7.29 -3.12 5.98
N TYR A 281 -6.52 -3.49 4.95
CA TYR A 281 -7.05 -4.18 3.77
C TYR A 281 -7.76 -5.50 4.12
N THR A 282 -7.16 -6.30 5.01
CA THR A 282 -7.71 -7.59 5.44
C THR A 282 -9.00 -7.42 6.22
N VAL A 283 -9.07 -6.42 7.10
CA VAL A 283 -10.28 -6.07 7.85
C VAL A 283 -11.40 -5.68 6.92
N MET A 284 -11.13 -4.82 5.92
CA MET A 284 -12.12 -4.44 4.90
C MET A 284 -12.65 -5.67 4.15
N ALA A 285 -11.74 -6.52 3.65
CA ALA A 285 -12.11 -7.74 2.94
C ALA A 285 -13.04 -8.64 3.78
N VAL A 286 -12.73 -8.85 5.06
CA VAL A 286 -13.53 -9.68 5.96
C VAL A 286 -14.87 -9.02 6.28
N MET A 287 -14.87 -7.75 6.67
CA MET A 287 -16.06 -7.02 7.10
C MET A 287 -17.08 -6.89 5.96
N GLU A 288 -16.64 -6.64 4.73
CA GLU A 288 -17.54 -6.55 3.57
C GLU A 288 -18.06 -7.92 3.16
N THR A 289 -17.22 -8.96 3.20
CA THR A 289 -17.66 -10.35 2.97
C THR A 289 -18.78 -10.72 3.94
N VAL A 290 -18.58 -10.47 5.25
CA VAL A 290 -19.58 -10.72 6.28
C VAL A 290 -20.80 -9.81 6.10
N GLY A 291 -20.56 -8.54 5.78
CA GLY A 291 -21.57 -7.53 5.52
C GLY A 291 -22.58 -7.98 4.48
N PHE A 292 -22.11 -8.36 3.30
CA PHE A 292 -22.96 -8.86 2.22
C PHE A 292 -23.53 -10.25 2.50
N ALA A 293 -22.80 -11.13 3.21
CA ALA A 293 -23.27 -12.49 3.46
C ALA A 293 -24.45 -12.56 4.45
N VAL A 294 -24.43 -11.74 5.51
CA VAL A 294 -25.39 -11.90 6.63
C VAL A 294 -25.96 -10.60 7.20
N VAL A 295 -25.28 -9.45 7.04
CA VAL A 295 -25.69 -8.19 7.70
C VAL A 295 -26.67 -7.41 6.83
N PHE A 296 -26.29 -7.11 5.58
CA PHE A 296 -27.08 -6.29 4.67
C PHE A 296 -28.33 -7.06 4.21
N ARG A 297 -29.47 -6.37 4.13
CA ARG A 297 -30.76 -6.97 3.75
C ARG A 297 -31.30 -6.41 2.43
N PRO A 298 -31.66 -7.27 1.44
CA PRO A 298 -31.45 -8.71 1.44
C PRO A 298 -29.95 -9.09 1.39
N PRO A 299 -29.55 -10.28 1.88
CA PRO A 299 -28.19 -10.79 1.73
C PRO A 299 -27.81 -11.02 0.27
N ASP A 300 -26.52 -10.92 -0.02
CA ASP A 300 -25.96 -11.06 -1.34
C ASP A 300 -24.73 -11.98 -1.33
N LEU A 301 -25.00 -13.28 -1.43
CA LEU A 301 -23.95 -14.30 -1.37
C LEU A 301 -23.02 -14.28 -2.58
N LEU A 302 -23.49 -13.80 -3.75
CA LEU A 302 -22.65 -13.66 -4.93
C LEU A 302 -21.59 -12.58 -4.72
N VAL A 303 -22.00 -11.41 -4.24
CA VAL A 303 -21.09 -10.30 -3.94
C VAL A 303 -20.14 -10.69 -2.80
N ALA A 304 -20.67 -11.31 -1.74
CA ALA A 304 -19.85 -11.85 -0.65
C ALA A 304 -18.77 -12.81 -1.14
N ALA A 305 -19.12 -13.77 -2.00
CA ALA A 305 -18.18 -14.75 -2.52
C ALA A 305 -17.18 -14.13 -3.52
N ALA A 306 -17.64 -13.30 -4.45
CA ALA A 306 -16.80 -12.70 -5.49
C ALA A 306 -15.77 -11.74 -4.89
N GLY A 307 -16.23 -10.74 -4.13
CA GLY A 307 -15.34 -9.79 -3.46
C GLY A 307 -14.48 -10.48 -2.39
N GLY A 308 -15.06 -11.41 -1.63
CA GLY A 308 -14.36 -12.13 -0.56
C GLY A 308 -13.24 -13.01 -1.10
N ALA A 309 -13.47 -13.71 -2.21
CA ALA A 309 -12.43 -14.49 -2.87
C ALA A 309 -11.35 -13.58 -3.47
N ALA A 310 -11.72 -12.50 -4.15
CA ALA A 310 -10.77 -11.59 -4.82
C ALA A 310 -9.87 -10.85 -3.81
N MET A 311 -10.47 -10.17 -2.84
CA MET A 311 -9.70 -9.46 -1.81
C MET A 311 -9.03 -10.44 -0.85
N GLY A 312 -9.71 -11.52 -0.46
CA GLY A 312 -9.16 -12.55 0.43
C GLY A 312 -7.91 -13.20 -0.14
N MET A 313 -7.89 -13.53 -1.44
CA MET A 313 -6.69 -14.05 -2.10
C MET A 313 -5.51 -13.08 -2.02
N CYS A 314 -5.74 -11.79 -2.28
CA CYS A 314 -4.70 -10.76 -2.18
C CYS A 314 -4.16 -10.65 -0.74
N ALA A 315 -5.05 -10.66 0.26
CA ALA A 315 -4.66 -10.66 1.67
C ALA A 315 -3.85 -11.91 2.03
N LEU A 316 -4.29 -13.11 1.65
CA LEU A 316 -3.60 -14.38 1.88
C LEU A 316 -2.18 -14.36 1.28
N LEU A 317 -2.02 -13.84 0.07
CA LEU A 317 -0.71 -13.70 -0.57
C LEU A 317 0.24 -12.76 0.20
N ALA A 318 -0.29 -11.73 0.87
CA ALA A 318 0.50 -10.85 1.72
C ALA A 318 0.87 -11.51 3.07
N TRP A 319 0.00 -12.35 3.63
CA TRP A 319 0.24 -13.03 4.91
C TRP A 319 1.02 -14.35 4.79
N ARG A 320 1.17 -14.95 3.60
CA ARG A 320 1.90 -16.22 3.41
C ARG A 320 3.33 -16.23 3.97
N GLY A 321 4.01 -15.07 3.96
CA GLY A 321 5.38 -14.93 4.43
C GLY A 321 5.55 -14.94 5.95
N THR A 322 4.48 -14.71 6.72
CA THR A 322 4.52 -14.77 8.19
C THR A 322 4.34 -16.17 8.75
N TRP A 323 3.69 -17.07 8.02
CA TRP A 323 3.42 -18.44 8.48
C TRP A 323 4.58 -19.41 8.24
N ARG A 324 5.56 -19.01 7.43
CA ARG A 324 6.74 -19.82 7.08
C ARG A 324 7.94 -19.62 8.01
N LYS A 325 7.77 -18.84 9.08
CA LYS A 325 8.80 -18.57 10.10
C LYS A 325 8.35 -19.16 11.42
#